data_AF-A0A7V8VW84-F1
#
_entry.id   AF-A0A7V8VW84-F1
#
_cell.length_a   1.000
_cell.length_b   1.000
_cell.length_c   1.000
_cell.angle_alpha   90.00
_cell.angle_beta   90.00
_cell.angle_gamma   90.00
#
_symmetry.space_group_name_H-M   'P 1'
#
loop_
_entity.id
_entity.type
_entity.pdbx_description
1 polymer ?
#
loop_
_entity_poly.entity_id
_entity_poly.type
_entity_poly.pdbx_seq_one_letter_code
_entity_poly.pdbx_strand_id
1 'polypeptide(L)'
;LMVSQRIGQKPSSLGASVSLFVVIGLFQVLGVLPPSYHFRDWIISVDRYLLPIVPFAICLAIWSIRDVSINTVRAWGLAALIAVFSVVATRDYVVFEDETWRFAQDAVDAGVPLTKLDAGPAWDGYHLYEDALAQGIVQTTPWGPWWTYLFAPSTDSTYVVGSKPAEGYVVVDQRDYSSWLVSENSTLYLMRRETTPGPR
;
A
#
# COMPACT_ATOMS: atom_id res chain seq x y z
N LEU A 1 -44.99 -40.60 21.22
CA LEU A 1 -45.02 -39.22 21.77
C LEU A 1 -43.65 -38.88 22.34
N MET A 2 -42.72 -38.46 21.49
CA MET A 2 -41.34 -38.15 21.91
C MET A 2 -40.74 -37.06 21.02
N VAL A 3 -41.52 -36.00 20.79
CA VAL A 3 -41.09 -34.79 20.07
C VAL A 3 -41.83 -33.61 20.69
N SER A 4 -41.42 -33.14 21.88
CA SER A 4 -41.87 -31.84 22.41
C SER A 4 -41.08 -31.38 23.64
N GLN A 5 -39.74 -31.33 23.57
CA GLN A 5 -38.93 -30.72 24.66
C GLN A 5 -37.69 -29.97 24.17
N ARG A 6 -37.78 -29.22 23.06
CA ARG A 6 -36.72 -28.26 22.68
C ARG A 6 -37.22 -26.87 22.29
N ILE A 7 -38.42 -26.50 22.69
CA ILE A 7 -38.92 -25.13 22.58
C ILE A 7 -38.92 -24.56 24.00
N GLY A 8 -37.79 -23.99 24.44
CA GLY A 8 -37.71 -23.36 25.76
C GLY A 8 -36.34 -23.38 26.45
N GLN A 9 -35.36 -24.13 25.94
CA GLN A 9 -33.99 -23.96 26.42
C GLN A 9 -33.47 -22.62 25.92
N LYS A 10 -33.26 -21.66 26.82
CA LYS A 10 -32.50 -20.44 26.53
C LYS A 10 -31.20 -20.89 25.87
N PRO A 11 -30.89 -20.47 24.63
CA PRO A 11 -29.62 -20.80 24.01
C PRO A 11 -28.53 -20.39 24.99
N SER A 12 -27.55 -21.27 25.22
CA SER A 12 -26.39 -20.92 26.03
C SER A 12 -25.83 -19.62 25.45
N SER A 13 -25.53 -18.64 26.31
CA SER A 13 -25.05 -17.32 25.87
C SER A 13 -23.86 -17.44 24.91
N LEU A 14 -23.05 -18.48 25.10
CA LEU A 14 -21.95 -18.86 24.23
C LEU A 14 -22.38 -19.20 22.79
N GLY A 15 -23.47 -19.96 22.61
CA GLY A 15 -23.97 -20.34 21.28
C GLY A 15 -24.49 -19.13 20.50
N ALA A 16 -25.20 -18.22 21.17
CA ALA A 16 -25.68 -16.99 20.55
C ALA A 16 -24.53 -16.05 20.13
N SER A 17 -23.48 -15.92 20.96
CA SER A 17 -22.28 -15.15 20.62
C SER A 17 -21.54 -15.73 19.43
N VAL A 18 -21.33 -17.05 19.39
CA VAL A 18 -20.66 -17.72 18.26
C VAL A 18 -21.43 -17.53 16.97
N SER A 19 -22.75 -17.71 16.99
CA SER A 19 -23.60 -17.49 15.80
C SER A 19 -23.53 -16.05 15.31
N LEU A 20 -23.53 -15.07 16.21
CA LEU A 20 -23.39 -13.65 15.83
C LEU A 20 -22.04 -13.36 15.17
N PHE A 21 -20.94 -13.88 15.74
CA PHE A 21 -19.61 -13.72 15.13
C PHE A 21 -19.54 -14.36 13.75
N VAL A 22 -20.06 -15.58 13.60
CA VAL A 22 -20.08 -16.26 12.28
C VAL A 22 -20.87 -15.45 11.26
N VAL A 23 -22.04 -14.92 11.63
CA VAL A 23 -22.86 -14.10 10.73
C VAL A 23 -22.13 -12.82 10.34
N ILE A 24 -21.58 -12.07 11.31
CA ILE A 24 -20.83 -10.83 11.02
C ILE A 24 -19.62 -11.14 10.12
N GLY A 25 -18.85 -12.19 10.44
CA GLY A 25 -17.70 -12.59 9.64
C GLY A 25 -18.08 -12.96 8.21
N LEU A 26 -19.18 -13.69 8.03
CA LEU A 26 -19.67 -14.08 6.72
C LEU A 26 -20.12 -12.87 5.89
N PHE A 27 -20.84 -11.91 6.49
CA PHE A 27 -21.21 -10.67 5.81
C PHE A 27 -20.02 -9.76 5.51
N GLN A 28 -19.01 -9.71 6.39
CA GLN A 28 -17.78 -8.97 6.13
C GLN A 28 -17.00 -9.58 4.97
N VAL A 29 -16.83 -10.90 4.97
CA VAL A 29 -16.19 -11.65 3.87
C VAL A 29 -16.96 -11.43 2.55
N LEU A 30 -18.28 -11.58 2.55
CA LEU A 30 -19.11 -11.37 1.36
C LEU A 30 -19.16 -9.90 0.89
N GLY A 31 -19.02 -8.94 1.80
CA GLY A 31 -19.00 -7.51 1.44
C GLY A 31 -17.63 -7.04 0.92
N VAL A 32 -16.55 -7.61 1.44
CA VAL A 32 -15.17 -7.22 1.13
C VAL A 32 -14.60 -7.95 -0.07
N LEU A 33 -14.91 -9.24 -0.20
CA LEU A 33 -14.32 -10.06 -1.25
C LEU A 33 -14.72 -9.60 -2.66
N PRO A 34 -16.00 -9.35 -3.01
CA PRO A 34 -16.36 -9.01 -4.39
C PRO A 34 -15.66 -7.74 -4.93
N PRO A 35 -15.58 -6.61 -4.18
CA PRO A 35 -14.75 -5.48 -4.60
C PRO A 35 -13.27 -5.84 -4.69
N SER A 36 -12.75 -6.65 -3.76
CA SER A 36 -11.34 -7.09 -3.77
C SER A 36 -11.02 -8.01 -4.96
N TYR A 37 -11.99 -8.81 -5.42
CA TYR A 37 -11.87 -9.71 -6.57
C TYR A 37 -12.06 -8.99 -7.90
N HIS A 38 -12.79 -7.87 -7.95
CA HIS A 38 -12.92 -7.08 -9.17
C HIS A 38 -11.56 -6.53 -9.65
N PHE A 39 -10.61 -6.37 -8.73
CA PHE A 39 -9.23 -6.02 -9.02
C PHE A 39 -8.31 -7.22 -9.23
N ARG A 40 -8.79 -8.48 -9.17
CA ARG A 40 -7.96 -9.69 -9.29
C ARG A 40 -7.56 -10.03 -10.74
N ASP A 41 -8.30 -9.53 -11.73
CA ASP A 41 -7.87 -9.57 -13.14
C ASP A 41 -6.73 -8.57 -13.40
N TRP A 42 -6.50 -7.65 -12.46
CA TRP A 42 -5.23 -6.95 -12.30
C TRP A 42 -4.41 -7.63 -11.20
N ILE A 43 -3.09 -7.55 -11.29
CA ILE A 43 -2.15 -8.28 -10.43
C ILE A 43 -2.17 -7.80 -8.95
N ILE A 44 -3.08 -6.91 -8.56
CA ILE A 44 -3.00 -6.15 -7.30
C ILE A 44 -4.29 -6.27 -6.51
N SER A 45 -4.20 -6.98 -5.38
CA SER A 45 -5.17 -6.82 -4.30
C SER A 45 -4.90 -5.49 -3.62
N VAL A 46 -5.86 -4.57 -3.65
CA VAL A 46 -5.70 -3.33 -2.91
C VAL A 46 -6.06 -3.60 -1.44
N ASP A 47 -5.05 -3.65 -0.59
CA ASP A 47 -5.16 -4.02 0.84
C ASP A 47 -6.20 -3.21 1.62
N ARG A 48 -6.52 -1.99 1.15
CA ARG A 48 -7.56 -1.12 1.76
C ARG A 48 -8.95 -1.76 1.77
N TYR A 49 -9.24 -2.68 0.85
CA TYR A 49 -10.53 -3.37 0.84
C TYR A 49 -10.66 -4.37 2.00
N LEU A 50 -9.57 -4.77 2.65
CA LEU A 50 -9.59 -5.62 3.84
C LEU A 50 -9.85 -4.84 5.14
N LEU A 51 -9.77 -3.50 5.13
CA LEU A 51 -10.00 -2.67 6.31
C LEU A 51 -11.34 -2.92 7.03
N PRO A 52 -12.47 -3.17 6.33
CA PRO A 52 -13.73 -3.52 7.00
C PRO A 52 -13.69 -4.85 7.78
N ILE A 53 -12.81 -5.79 7.43
CA ILE A 53 -12.62 -7.05 8.16
C ILE A 53 -11.85 -6.83 9.47
N VAL A 54 -11.02 -5.79 9.55
CA VAL A 54 -10.11 -5.56 10.69
C VAL A 54 -10.83 -5.47 12.04
N PRO A 55 -11.92 -4.68 12.21
CA PRO A 55 -12.68 -4.67 13.47
C PRO A 55 -13.21 -6.04 13.87
N PHE A 56 -13.66 -6.84 12.91
CA PHE A 56 -14.15 -8.20 13.16
C PHE A 56 -13.03 -9.14 13.61
N ALA A 57 -11.88 -9.09 12.93
CA ALA A 57 -10.70 -9.84 13.31
C ALA A 57 -10.19 -9.46 14.71
N ILE A 58 -10.21 -8.16 15.06
CA ILE A 58 -9.86 -7.68 16.40
C ILE A 58 -10.83 -8.26 17.45
N CYS A 59 -12.14 -8.18 17.22
CA CYS A 59 -13.13 -8.72 18.15
C CYS A 59 -12.96 -10.24 18.34
N LEU A 60 -12.69 -10.98 17.27
CA LEU A 60 -12.39 -12.42 17.34
C LEU A 60 -11.11 -12.71 18.12
N ALA A 61 -10.06 -11.91 17.90
CA ALA A 61 -8.79 -12.06 18.62
C ALA A 61 -8.95 -11.77 20.11
N ILE A 62 -9.70 -10.73 20.49
CA ILE A 62 -10.03 -10.44 21.89
C ILE A 62 -10.87 -11.58 22.50
N TRP A 63 -11.85 -12.07 21.74
CA TRP A 63 -12.69 -13.17 22.20
C TRP A 63 -11.91 -14.49 22.40
N SER A 64 -10.95 -14.79 21.53
CA SER A 64 -10.14 -16.01 21.61
C SER A 64 -9.17 -16.03 22.81
N ILE A 65 -8.81 -14.86 23.34
CA ILE A 65 -7.92 -14.73 24.51
C ILE A 65 -8.67 -14.38 25.80
N ARG A 66 -10.02 -14.40 25.81
CA ARG A 66 -10.84 -13.94 26.95
C ARG A 66 -10.59 -14.68 28.26
N ASP A 67 -10.16 -15.94 28.17
CA ASP A 67 -9.91 -16.82 29.34
C ASP A 67 -8.41 -16.87 29.70
N VAL A 68 -7.57 -16.07 29.01
CA VAL A 68 -6.13 -15.97 29.25
C VAL A 68 -5.87 -14.81 30.21
N SER A 69 -5.16 -15.07 31.30
CA SER A 69 -4.71 -14.00 32.21
C SER A 69 -3.61 -13.17 31.54
N ILE A 70 -3.96 -11.97 31.08
CA ILE A 70 -3.01 -11.06 30.45
C ILE A 70 -2.22 -10.33 31.53
N ASN A 71 -0.88 -10.42 31.47
CA ASN A 71 -0.02 -9.58 32.29
C ASN A 71 -0.05 -8.15 31.72
N THR A 72 -0.72 -7.24 32.43
CA THR A 72 -0.93 -5.85 32.01
C THR A 72 0.36 -5.12 31.67
N VAL A 73 1.44 -5.35 32.42
CA VAL A 73 2.75 -4.71 32.17
C VAL A 73 3.33 -5.18 30.84
N ARG A 74 3.27 -6.49 30.55
CA ARG A 74 3.75 -7.05 29.26
C ARG A 74 2.90 -6.56 28.08
N ALA A 75 1.58 -6.47 28.26
CA ALA A 75 0.68 -5.98 27.22
C ALA A 75 0.97 -4.51 26.86
N TRP A 76 1.15 -3.64 27.87
CA TRP A 76 1.54 -2.26 27.63
C TRP A 76 2.94 -2.13 27.06
N GLY A 77 3.88 -2.99 27.47
CA GLY A 77 5.21 -3.04 26.86
C GLY A 77 5.17 -3.35 25.36
N LEU A 78 4.36 -4.35 24.97
CA LEU A 78 4.16 -4.68 23.55
C LEU A 78 3.44 -3.55 22.79
N ALA A 79 2.40 -2.96 23.39
CA ALA A 79 1.69 -1.83 22.78
C ALA A 79 2.63 -0.63 22.55
N ALA A 80 3.49 -0.32 23.52
CA ALA A 80 4.50 0.73 23.39
C ALA A 80 5.52 0.41 22.27
N LEU A 81 5.98 -0.84 22.18
CA LEU A 81 6.90 -1.25 21.10
C LEU A 81 6.25 -1.10 19.71
N ILE A 82 5.00 -1.52 19.56
CA ILE A 82 4.23 -1.36 18.31
C ILE A 82 4.07 0.13 18.00
N ALA A 83 3.70 0.95 18.98
CA ALA A 83 3.54 2.39 18.77
C ALA A 83 4.84 3.06 18.32
N VAL A 84 5.97 2.74 18.96
CA VAL A 84 7.29 3.24 18.55
C VAL A 84 7.60 2.79 17.12
N PHE A 85 7.45 1.50 16.81
CA PHE A 85 7.69 1.00 15.47
C PHE A 85 6.81 1.70 14.42
N SER A 86 5.52 1.89 14.70
CA SER A 86 4.59 2.59 13.80
C SER A 86 5.02 4.04 13.55
N VAL A 87 5.38 4.79 14.59
CA VAL A 87 5.85 6.18 14.44
C VAL A 87 7.12 6.25 13.60
N VAL A 88 8.09 5.37 13.89
CA VAL A 88 9.36 5.32 13.16
C VAL A 88 9.15 4.94 11.69
N ALA A 89 8.36 3.90 11.42
CA ALA A 89 8.04 3.46 10.06
C ALA A 89 7.28 4.53 9.26
N THR A 90 6.29 5.19 9.88
CA THR A 90 5.55 6.29 9.24
C THR A 90 6.45 7.46 8.94
N ARG A 91 7.33 7.86 9.87
CA ARG A 91 8.31 8.92 9.63
C ARG A 91 9.18 8.60 8.42
N ASP A 92 9.77 7.41 8.39
CA ASP A 92 10.66 7.00 7.30
C ASP A 92 9.94 6.96 5.95
N TYR A 93 8.69 6.49 5.92
CA TYR A 93 7.86 6.52 4.71
C TYR A 93 7.59 7.95 4.24
N VAL A 94 7.22 8.86 5.14
CA VAL A 94 6.97 10.27 4.81
C VAL A 94 8.24 10.96 4.29
N VAL A 95 9.40 10.68 4.90
CA VAL A 95 10.69 11.23 4.44
C VAL A 95 11.04 10.69 3.05
N PHE A 96 10.83 9.38 2.81
CA PHE A 96 11.05 8.78 1.49
C PHE A 96 10.19 9.43 0.41
N GLU A 97 8.88 9.64 0.68
CA GLU A 97 7.98 10.29 -0.26
C GLU A 97 8.38 11.76 -0.49
N ASP A 98 8.66 12.53 0.57
CA ASP A 98 9.10 13.93 0.46
C ASP A 98 10.38 14.07 -0.40
N GLU A 99 11.38 13.23 -0.15
CA GLU A 99 12.63 13.27 -0.91
C GLU A 99 12.45 12.76 -2.34
N THR A 100 11.56 11.80 -2.59
CA THR A 100 11.20 11.35 -3.96
C THR A 100 10.56 12.50 -4.75
N TRP A 101 9.58 13.19 -4.14
CA TRP A 101 8.91 14.33 -4.77
C TRP A 101 9.87 15.50 -5.03
N ARG A 102 10.72 15.84 -4.06
CA ARG A 102 11.73 16.89 -4.25
C ARG A 102 12.72 16.52 -5.33
N PHE A 103 13.20 15.27 -5.36
CA PHE A 103 14.16 14.83 -6.37
C PHE A 103 13.55 14.81 -7.79
N ALA A 104 12.29 14.40 -7.91
CA ALA A 104 11.55 14.48 -9.17
C ALA A 104 11.34 15.94 -9.62
N GLN A 105 10.98 16.83 -8.70
CA GLN A 105 10.82 18.25 -8.99
C GLN A 105 12.15 18.87 -9.46
N ASP A 106 13.25 18.59 -8.77
CA ASP A 106 14.58 19.08 -9.15
C ASP A 106 14.97 18.61 -10.57
N ALA A 107 14.62 17.37 -10.94
CA ALA A 107 14.86 16.87 -12.29
C ALA A 107 14.03 17.62 -13.36
N VAL A 108 12.77 17.94 -13.04
CA VAL A 108 11.91 18.75 -13.92
C VAL A 108 12.46 20.17 -14.06
N ASP A 109 12.88 20.78 -12.96
CA ASP A 109 13.49 22.12 -12.93
C ASP A 109 14.82 22.15 -13.71
N ALA A 110 15.55 21.04 -13.73
CA ALA A 110 16.74 20.83 -14.56
C ALA A 110 16.43 20.57 -16.05
N GLY A 111 15.14 20.52 -16.43
CA GLY A 111 14.69 20.43 -17.81
C GLY A 111 14.25 19.03 -18.27
N VAL A 112 14.12 18.06 -17.36
CA VAL A 112 13.52 16.76 -17.70
C VAL A 112 12.01 16.95 -17.94
N PRO A 113 11.47 16.63 -19.13
CA PRO A 113 10.04 16.76 -19.37
C PRO A 113 9.22 15.84 -18.46
N LEU A 114 8.08 16.32 -17.95
CA LEU A 114 7.18 15.53 -17.09
C LEU A 114 6.76 14.20 -17.74
N THR A 115 6.45 14.20 -19.04
CA THR A 115 6.09 12.99 -19.80
C THR A 115 7.25 12.02 -20.03
N LYS A 116 8.45 12.34 -19.55
CA LYS A 116 9.64 11.49 -19.62
C LYS A 116 10.11 11.00 -18.25
N LEU A 117 9.53 11.52 -17.17
CA LEU A 117 9.90 11.20 -15.81
C LEU A 117 8.84 10.26 -15.21
N ASP A 118 9.27 9.12 -14.69
CA ASP A 118 8.50 8.26 -13.79
C ASP A 118 9.13 8.37 -12.40
N ALA A 119 8.38 8.95 -11.46
CA ALA A 119 8.78 8.99 -10.05
C ALA A 119 7.79 8.24 -9.15
N GLY A 120 7.07 7.28 -9.75
CA GLY A 120 6.14 6.41 -9.07
C GLY A 120 4.68 6.89 -9.13
N PRO A 121 3.75 6.04 -8.65
CA PRO A 121 2.31 6.21 -8.87
C PRO A 121 1.74 7.52 -8.33
N ALA A 122 2.25 8.02 -7.20
CA ALA A 122 1.76 9.24 -6.58
C ALA A 122 2.16 10.48 -7.38
N TRP A 123 3.44 10.58 -7.76
CA TRP A 123 3.96 11.68 -8.57
C TRP A 123 3.34 11.68 -9.96
N ASP A 124 3.40 10.54 -10.64
CA ASP A 124 2.96 10.45 -12.04
C ASP A 124 1.45 10.64 -12.13
N GLY A 125 0.69 10.06 -11.22
CA GLY A 125 -0.76 10.25 -11.17
C GLY A 125 -1.18 11.68 -10.88
N TYR A 126 -0.42 12.40 -10.04
CA TYR A 126 -0.69 13.81 -9.76
C TYR A 126 -0.43 14.72 -10.97
N HIS A 127 0.64 14.46 -11.72
CA HIS A 127 1.07 15.37 -12.80
C HIS A 127 0.56 15.00 -14.19
N LEU A 128 0.25 13.73 -14.46
CA LEU A 128 0.04 13.25 -15.83
C LEU A 128 -1.38 12.69 -16.09
N TYR A 129 -2.13 12.35 -15.05
CA TYR A 129 -3.40 11.64 -15.22
C TYR A 129 -4.45 12.44 -15.98
N GLU A 130 -4.72 13.68 -15.55
CA GLU A 130 -5.77 14.51 -16.14
C GLU A 130 -5.48 14.86 -17.60
N ASP A 131 -4.22 15.23 -17.89
CA ASP A 131 -3.77 15.55 -19.23
C ASP A 131 -3.84 14.35 -20.17
N ALA A 132 -3.42 13.17 -19.69
CA ALA A 132 -3.48 11.96 -20.49
C ALA A 132 -4.93 11.53 -20.77
N LEU A 133 -5.83 11.70 -19.80
CA LEU A 133 -7.26 11.45 -19.97
C LEU A 133 -7.88 12.42 -20.99
N ALA A 134 -7.56 13.71 -20.92
CA ALA A 134 -8.06 14.73 -21.84
C ALA A 134 -7.60 14.49 -23.30
N GLN A 135 -6.40 13.93 -23.47
CA GLN A 135 -5.80 13.64 -24.78
C GLN A 135 -6.08 12.22 -25.29
N GLY A 136 -6.75 11.38 -24.49
CA GLY A 136 -7.03 9.99 -24.84
C GLY A 136 -5.77 9.13 -25.01
N ILE A 137 -4.70 9.44 -24.27
CA ILE A 137 -3.45 8.67 -24.32
C ILE A 137 -3.63 7.37 -23.54
N VAL A 138 -3.29 6.23 -24.16
CA VAL A 138 -3.57 4.90 -23.60
C VAL A 138 -2.35 4.25 -22.96
N GLN A 139 -1.16 4.37 -23.55
CA GLN A 139 0.10 3.87 -22.97
C GLN A 139 1.30 4.31 -23.79
N THR A 140 2.34 4.86 -23.12
CA THR A 140 3.59 5.26 -23.78
C THR A 140 4.79 4.46 -23.29
N THR A 141 4.80 3.98 -22.03
CA THR A 141 5.85 3.09 -21.50
C THR A 141 5.52 1.61 -21.81
N PRO A 142 6.23 0.93 -22.71
CA PRO A 142 6.00 -0.49 -22.99
C PRO A 142 6.50 -1.35 -21.83
N TRP A 143 5.71 -2.32 -21.37
CA TRP A 143 6.05 -3.20 -20.25
C TRP A 143 6.44 -2.46 -18.96
N GLY A 144 5.97 -1.21 -18.83
CA GLY A 144 6.16 -0.40 -17.65
C GLY A 144 5.42 -0.98 -16.44
N PRO A 145 5.74 -0.48 -15.25
CA PRO A 145 5.01 -0.85 -14.06
C PRO A 145 3.53 -0.48 -14.19
N TRP A 146 2.67 -1.20 -13.49
CA TRP A 146 1.21 -1.09 -13.65
C TRP A 146 0.68 0.35 -13.54
N TRP A 147 1.31 1.21 -12.73
CA TRP A 147 0.85 2.58 -12.53
C TRP A 147 1.04 3.45 -13.77
N THR A 148 2.05 3.19 -14.61
CA THR A 148 2.24 3.97 -15.85
C THR A 148 1.13 3.70 -16.86
N TYR A 149 0.42 2.58 -16.76
CA TYR A 149 -0.77 2.33 -17.58
C TYR A 149 -2.02 3.04 -17.02
N LEU A 150 -2.12 3.17 -15.70
CA LEU A 150 -3.36 3.62 -15.04
C LEU A 150 -3.40 5.09 -14.71
N PHE A 151 -2.29 5.59 -14.18
CA PHE A 151 -2.19 6.91 -13.58
C PHE A 151 -1.40 7.85 -14.47
N ALA A 152 -0.52 7.32 -15.33
CA ALA A 152 0.28 8.16 -16.21
C ALA A 152 0.58 7.54 -17.59
N PRO A 153 -0.45 7.25 -18.39
CA PRO A 153 -0.25 6.64 -19.71
C PRO A 153 0.58 7.51 -20.67
N SER A 154 0.76 8.79 -20.37
CA SER A 154 1.61 9.72 -21.12
C SER A 154 3.10 9.67 -20.77
N THR A 155 3.53 9.01 -19.68
CA THR A 155 4.96 8.86 -19.39
C THR A 155 5.60 7.79 -20.28
N ASP A 156 6.78 8.08 -20.82
CA ASP A 156 7.62 7.11 -21.54
C ASP A 156 8.70 6.47 -20.66
N SER A 157 8.79 6.89 -19.39
CA SER A 157 9.76 6.45 -18.38
C SER A 157 11.21 6.51 -18.89
N THR A 158 11.57 7.50 -19.71
CA THR A 158 12.97 7.72 -20.11
C THR A 158 13.86 7.97 -18.90
N TYR A 159 13.34 8.71 -17.92
CA TYR A 159 13.94 8.94 -16.62
C TYR A 159 13.10 8.30 -15.54
N VAL A 160 13.75 7.70 -14.55
CA VAL A 160 13.10 7.02 -13.43
C VAL A 160 13.75 7.44 -12.13
N VAL A 161 12.95 7.81 -11.13
CA VAL A 161 13.40 7.94 -9.73
C VAL A 161 13.11 6.62 -9.02
N GLY A 162 14.12 6.04 -8.38
CA GLY A 162 13.96 4.77 -7.67
C GLY A 162 14.92 4.59 -6.50
N SER A 163 14.58 3.71 -5.56
CA SER A 163 15.42 3.39 -4.39
C SER A 163 16.55 2.38 -4.69
N LYS A 164 16.61 1.87 -5.93
CA LYS A 164 17.65 0.97 -6.42
C LYS A 164 17.93 1.24 -7.89
N PRO A 165 19.18 1.03 -8.35
CA PRO A 165 19.49 1.02 -9.78
C PRO A 165 18.64 -0.02 -10.52
N ALA A 166 18.00 0.41 -11.61
CA ALA A 166 17.19 -0.44 -12.47
C ALA A 166 18.00 -0.95 -13.67
N GLU A 167 17.76 -2.19 -14.09
CA GLU A 167 18.39 -2.77 -15.28
C GLU A 167 17.97 -1.99 -16.54
N GLY A 168 18.92 -1.73 -17.45
CA GLY A 168 18.68 -0.93 -18.67
C GLY A 168 18.64 0.58 -18.45
N TYR A 169 18.98 1.05 -17.24
CA TYR A 169 19.16 2.45 -16.92
C TYR A 169 20.56 2.73 -16.37
N VAL A 170 21.07 3.92 -16.68
CA VAL A 170 22.27 4.50 -16.08
C VAL A 170 21.87 5.48 -14.98
N VAL A 171 22.55 5.43 -13.84
CA VAL A 171 22.40 6.44 -12.78
C VAL A 171 22.97 7.76 -13.29
N VAL A 172 22.16 8.82 -13.26
CA VAL A 172 22.57 10.18 -13.64
C VAL A 172 22.75 11.08 -12.42
N ASP A 173 21.99 10.85 -11.36
CA ASP A 173 22.14 11.53 -10.08
C ASP A 173 21.70 10.63 -8.92
N GLN A 174 22.13 10.95 -7.71
CA GLN A 174 21.78 10.19 -6.51
C GLN A 174 21.62 11.11 -5.29
N ARG A 175 20.72 10.74 -4.39
CA ARG A 175 20.42 11.50 -3.17
C ARG A 175 20.24 10.58 -1.98
N ASP A 176 21.01 10.83 -0.94
CA ASP A 176 20.84 10.15 0.33
C ASP A 176 19.72 10.80 1.15
N TYR A 177 18.93 9.98 1.84
CA TYR A 177 17.90 10.42 2.76
C TYR A 177 17.95 9.66 4.09
N SER A 178 17.35 10.26 5.12
CA SER A 178 17.39 9.73 6.48
C SER A 178 16.29 8.69 6.69
N SER A 179 16.70 7.43 6.86
CA SER A 179 15.86 6.35 7.42
C SER A 179 16.37 5.95 8.80
N TRP A 180 15.46 5.77 9.75
CA TRP A 180 15.77 5.25 11.09
C TRP A 180 15.70 3.73 11.15
N LEU A 181 14.90 3.08 10.29
CA LEU A 181 14.78 1.62 10.24
C LEU A 181 15.89 0.95 9.43
N VAL A 182 16.40 1.61 8.41
CA VAL A 182 17.51 1.13 7.59
C VAL A 182 18.79 1.80 8.10
N SER A 183 19.72 1.01 8.64
CA SER A 183 20.93 1.51 9.29
C SER A 183 21.99 2.06 8.34
N GLU A 184 21.86 1.76 7.03
CA GLU A 184 22.70 2.32 5.97
C GLU A 184 22.00 3.53 5.34
N ASN A 185 22.77 4.50 4.82
CA ASN A 185 22.20 5.64 4.10
C ASN A 185 21.30 5.11 2.98
N SER A 186 20.00 5.37 3.09
CA SER A 186 19.07 5.04 2.02
C SER A 186 19.28 6.04 0.89
N THR A 187 19.48 5.52 -0.32
CA THR A 187 19.79 6.35 -1.50
C THR A 187 18.65 6.24 -2.51
N LEU A 188 18.21 7.39 -3.01
CA LEU A 188 17.40 7.52 -4.21
C LEU A 188 18.31 7.75 -5.41
N TYR A 189 17.93 7.19 -6.54
CA TYR A 189 18.65 7.31 -7.80
C TYR A 189 17.72 7.96 -8.83
N LEU A 190 18.19 9.02 -9.47
CA LEU A 190 17.66 9.45 -10.75
C LEU A 190 18.42 8.69 -11.83
N MET A 191 17.66 8.00 -12.67
CA MET A 191 18.21 7.10 -13.67
C MET A 191 17.67 7.46 -15.04
N ARG A 192 18.47 7.24 -16.08
CA ARG A 192 18.09 7.46 -17.47
C ARG A 192 18.25 6.17 -18.26
N ARG A 193 17.30 5.86 -19.13
CA ARG A 193 17.38 4.69 -20.02
C ARG A 193 18.64 4.75 -20.87
N GLU A 194 19.38 3.64 -20.94
CA GLU A 194 20.68 3.57 -21.63
C GLU A 194 20.61 3.95 -23.11
N THR A 195 19.50 3.63 -23.77
CA THR A 195 19.28 3.86 -25.20
C THR A 195 18.95 5.31 -25.56
N THR A 196 18.79 6.20 -24.56
CA THR A 196 18.39 7.59 -24.80
C THR A 196 19.55 8.55 -24.57
N PRO A 197 19.95 9.37 -25.57
CA PRO A 197 20.89 10.47 -25.38
C PRO A 197 20.29 11.51 -24.45
N GLY A 198 21.07 12.00 -23.49
CA GLY A 198 20.63 13.06 -22.58
C GLY A 198 21.81 13.79 -21.93
N PRO A 199 21.55 14.96 -21.31
CA PRO A 199 22.55 15.61 -20.47
C PRO A 199 23.04 14.63 -19.38
N ARG A 200 24.33 14.74 -19.07
CA ARG A 200 24.93 14.08 -17.91
C ARG A 200 24.68 14.92 -16.68
#